data_AF-A0A8S4MMN5-F1
#
_entry.id   AF-A0A8S4MMN5-F1
#
_cell.length_a   1.000
_cell.length_b   1.000
_cell.length_c   1.000
_cell.angle_alpha   90.00
_cell.angle_beta   90.00
_cell.angle_gamma   90.00
#
_symmetry.space_group_name_H-M   'P 1'
#
loop_
_entity.id
_entity.type
_entity.pdbx_description
1 polymer ?
#
loop_
_entity_poly.entity_id
_entity_poly.type
_entity_poly.pdbx_seq_one_letter_code
_entity_poly.pdbx_strand_id
1 'polypeptide(L)'
;MDKLVENSTLEHAHATGILDAILTGLERVGLNREDLTRRLVGFGSDGAAVMIGVNNGVGAKLKQFCPSIITVWCVAHRLELAALDTIKEHPLLKEALKSIFKHYTDSAKASRELRDVGELLGVQVVKPGNINGCRWLPHMSRALEALVRNYKAIMVHFENHANDHNNTEASATMRGRAKVIYRSLSRYKMVKFIHLVVDVLKELREASLLFQKDGLTLQDVSDGLSQVTLAMMAIQTTPGPSLQGFLNAVGEDSTYLDVKLSGPRGEQEDMTFMRMTDHLIDDFLEHSHYSEDRASLQGSKGSVKSSSSTFQLNPKLDEDGILRVGGRLSQTTL
;
A
#
# COMPACT_ATOMS: atom_id res chain seq x y z
N MET A 1 19.50 11.00 20.42
CA MET A 1 18.44 12.04 20.31
C MET A 1 17.91 11.99 18.89
N ASP A 2 16.78 11.32 18.68
CA ASP A 2 16.04 11.34 17.40
C ASP A 2 15.30 12.67 17.30
N LYS A 3 15.93 13.66 16.65
CA LYS A 3 15.38 15.01 16.54
C LYS A 3 15.09 15.28 15.07
N LEU A 4 13.81 15.22 14.71
CA LEU A 4 13.28 15.91 13.52
C LEU A 4 13.92 17.30 13.43
N VAL A 5 14.74 17.53 12.40
CA VAL A 5 15.46 18.81 12.23
C VAL A 5 14.51 19.89 11.76
N GLU A 6 13.67 19.57 10.77
CA GLU A 6 12.75 20.55 10.21
C GLU A 6 11.56 19.90 9.50
N ASN A 7 10.44 20.62 9.52
CA ASN A 7 9.28 20.38 8.69
C ASN A 7 8.96 21.67 7.92
N SER A 8 9.23 21.67 6.62
CA SER A 8 9.21 22.89 5.79
C SER A 8 8.17 22.82 4.69
N THR A 9 7.41 23.91 4.54
CA THR A 9 6.55 24.14 3.39
C THR A 9 7.40 24.49 2.18
N LEU A 10 7.20 23.78 1.07
CA LEU A 10 7.94 24.03 -0.17
C LEU A 10 7.19 25.06 -1.02
N GLU A 11 7.89 26.12 -1.42
CA GLU A 11 7.40 27.05 -2.45
C GLU A 11 7.38 26.39 -3.82
N HIS A 12 8.36 25.53 -4.10
CA HIS A 12 8.47 24.78 -5.35
C HIS A 12 8.77 23.30 -5.09
N ALA A 13 7.94 22.42 -5.66
CA ALA A 13 8.06 20.96 -5.52
C ALA A 13 8.99 20.32 -6.59
N HIS A 14 9.83 21.11 -7.27
CA HIS A 14 10.86 20.60 -8.18
C HIS A 14 12.19 20.43 -7.44
N ALA A 15 13.13 19.68 -8.01
CA ALA A 15 14.34 19.24 -7.31
C ALA A 15 15.20 20.39 -6.75
N THR A 16 15.32 21.53 -7.45
CA THR A 16 16.08 22.68 -6.95
C THR A 16 15.44 23.26 -5.68
N GLY A 17 14.15 23.59 -5.72
CA GLY A 17 13.42 24.10 -4.55
C GLY A 17 13.40 23.13 -3.37
N ILE A 18 13.33 21.82 -3.61
CA ILE A 18 13.48 20.82 -2.54
C ILE A 18 14.89 20.86 -1.94
N LEU A 19 15.92 20.89 -2.78
CA LEU A 19 17.31 20.98 -2.33
C LEU A 19 17.55 22.26 -1.52
N ASP A 20 17.07 23.41 -1.99
CA ASP A 20 17.23 24.69 -1.32
C ASP A 20 16.57 24.68 0.06
N ALA A 21 15.38 24.08 0.18
CA ALA A 21 14.71 23.88 1.46
C ALA A 21 15.52 22.97 2.40
N ILE A 22 16.07 21.86 1.89
CA ILE A 22 16.94 20.96 2.67
C ILE A 22 18.18 21.71 3.19
N LEU A 23 18.85 22.47 2.31
CA LEU A 23 20.05 23.24 2.68
C LEU A 23 19.72 24.31 3.72
N THR A 24 18.62 25.04 3.53
CA THR A 24 18.13 26.05 4.50
C THR A 24 17.85 25.41 5.87
N GLY A 25 17.23 24.23 5.91
CA GLY A 25 16.96 23.52 7.14
C GLY A 25 18.21 23.05 7.87
N LEU A 26 19.19 22.54 7.12
CA LEU A 26 20.49 22.12 7.65
C LEU A 26 21.30 23.32 8.18
N GLU A 27 21.28 24.45 7.49
CA GLU A 27 21.93 25.69 7.96
C GLU A 27 21.36 26.17 9.30
N ARG A 28 20.04 26.06 9.52
CA ARG A 28 19.38 26.42 10.80
C ARG A 28 19.86 25.60 11.99
N VAL A 29 20.38 24.39 11.75
CA VAL A 29 20.99 23.54 12.78
C VAL A 29 22.51 23.58 12.77
N GLY A 30 23.09 24.58 12.09
CA GLY A 30 24.53 24.82 12.07
C GLY A 30 25.32 23.97 11.07
N LEU A 31 24.64 23.33 10.11
CA LEU A 31 25.27 22.51 9.06
C LEU A 31 25.24 23.28 7.73
N ASN A 32 26.29 24.06 7.49
CA ASN A 32 26.44 24.80 6.24
C ASN A 32 26.92 23.89 5.09
N ARG A 33 26.96 24.45 3.88
CA ARG A 33 27.39 23.72 2.67
C ARG A 33 28.81 23.15 2.77
N GLU A 34 29.76 23.84 3.40
CA GLU A 34 31.14 23.34 3.57
C GLU A 34 31.16 22.10 4.47
N ASP A 35 30.39 22.12 5.56
CA ASP A 35 30.23 20.96 6.44
C ASP A 35 29.59 19.79 5.72
N LEU A 36 28.56 20.03 4.90
CA LEU A 36 27.93 18.99 4.09
C LEU A 36 28.91 18.38 3.10
N THR A 37 29.68 19.18 2.37
CA THR A 37 30.69 18.66 1.42
C THR A 37 31.69 17.72 2.10
N ARG A 38 32.07 18.00 3.35
CA ARG A 38 33.06 17.21 4.10
C ARG A 38 32.47 16.02 4.86
N ARG A 39 31.22 16.12 5.36
CA ARG A 39 30.66 15.18 6.35
C ARG A 39 29.44 14.41 5.85
N LEU A 40 28.80 14.84 4.76
CA LEU A 40 27.62 14.17 4.23
C LEU A 40 28.04 12.87 3.53
N VAL A 41 27.63 11.75 4.11
CA VAL A 41 27.98 10.41 3.58
C VAL A 41 26.86 9.78 2.77
N GLY A 42 25.60 10.16 3.03
CA GLY A 42 24.48 9.57 2.32
C GLY A 42 23.20 10.39 2.39
N PHE A 43 22.31 10.08 1.45
CA PHE A 43 20.99 10.69 1.28
C PHE A 43 19.96 9.62 0.98
N GLY A 44 18.95 9.47 1.84
CA GLY A 44 17.86 8.51 1.66
C GLY A 44 16.55 9.21 1.33
N SER A 45 15.86 8.79 0.26
CA SER A 45 14.55 9.36 -0.13
C SER A 45 13.62 8.33 -0.75
N ASP A 46 12.36 8.72 -0.98
CA ASP A 46 11.46 7.98 -1.86
C ASP A 46 11.97 7.94 -3.32
N GLY A 47 11.27 7.16 -4.14
CA GLY A 47 11.65 6.87 -5.52
C GLY A 47 11.17 7.88 -6.55
N ALA A 48 10.63 9.04 -6.12
CA ALA A 48 10.14 10.01 -7.08
C ALA A 48 11.29 10.54 -7.95
N ALA A 49 11.03 10.75 -9.24
CA ALA A 49 12.04 11.24 -10.19
C ALA A 49 12.65 12.59 -9.74
N VAL A 50 11.90 13.39 -8.99
CA VAL A 50 12.39 14.65 -8.41
C VAL A 50 13.45 14.43 -7.31
N MET A 51 13.43 13.28 -6.63
CA MET A 51 14.34 12.95 -5.55
C MET A 51 15.57 12.17 -6.05
N ILE A 52 15.32 11.09 -6.82
CA ILE A 52 16.36 10.13 -7.24
C ILE A 52 16.72 10.19 -8.73
N GLY A 53 16.12 11.09 -9.51
CA GLY A 53 16.40 11.19 -10.94
C GLY A 53 17.87 11.45 -11.25
N VAL A 54 18.45 10.67 -12.16
CA VAL A 54 19.90 10.64 -12.45
C VAL A 54 20.47 11.99 -12.86
N ASN A 55 19.70 12.79 -13.62
CA ASN A 55 20.20 14.05 -14.18
C ASN A 55 19.81 15.28 -13.37
N ASN A 56 18.60 15.30 -12.81
CA ASN A 56 18.00 16.49 -12.23
C ASN A 56 17.31 16.24 -10.89
N GLY A 57 17.45 15.06 -10.29
CA GLY A 57 16.93 14.77 -8.96
C GLY A 57 17.73 15.47 -7.86
N VAL A 58 17.15 15.56 -6.66
CA VAL A 58 17.84 16.10 -5.47
C VAL A 58 19.15 15.36 -5.21
N GLY A 59 19.16 14.02 -5.28
CA GLY A 59 20.36 13.21 -5.11
C GLY A 59 21.44 13.51 -6.14
N ALA A 60 21.08 13.68 -7.42
CA ALA A 60 22.01 14.07 -8.48
C ALA A 60 22.62 15.46 -8.24
N LYS A 61 21.80 16.42 -7.77
CA LYS A 61 22.27 17.76 -7.42
C LYS A 61 23.17 17.78 -6.19
N LEU A 62 22.87 16.97 -5.15
CA LEU A 62 23.76 16.78 -4.00
C LEU A 62 25.12 16.25 -4.46
N LYS A 63 25.13 15.29 -5.38
CA LYS A 63 26.35 14.68 -5.93
C LYS A 63 27.24 15.66 -6.70
N GLN A 64 26.69 16.76 -7.21
CA GLN A 64 27.48 17.79 -7.91
C GLN A 64 28.47 18.50 -6.98
N PHE A 65 28.14 18.67 -5.69
CA PHE A 65 29.03 19.33 -4.72
C PHE A 65 29.51 18.41 -3.59
N CYS A 66 28.91 17.22 -3.43
CA CYS A 66 29.39 16.14 -2.58
C CYS A 66 29.55 14.86 -3.42
N PRO A 67 30.64 14.72 -4.21
CA PRO A 67 30.76 13.61 -5.17
C PRO A 67 30.76 12.21 -4.54
N SER A 68 31.16 12.09 -3.27
CA SER A 68 31.23 10.85 -2.50
C SER A 68 29.91 10.42 -1.87
N ILE A 69 28.84 11.22 -2.00
CA ILE A 69 27.55 10.91 -1.37
C ILE A 69 26.93 9.63 -1.94
N ILE A 70 26.40 8.79 -1.06
CA ILE A 70 25.62 7.61 -1.43
C ILE A 70 24.12 7.96 -1.38
N THR A 71 23.45 7.92 -2.52
CA THR A 71 21.99 8.13 -2.61
C THR A 71 21.27 6.79 -2.52
N VAL A 72 20.39 6.62 -1.53
CA VAL A 72 19.66 5.38 -1.26
C VAL A 72 18.18 5.59 -1.54
N TRP A 73 17.63 4.74 -2.41
CA TRP A 73 16.19 4.65 -2.62
C TRP A 73 15.57 3.84 -1.47
N CYS A 74 14.63 4.45 -0.74
CA CYS A 74 13.88 3.85 0.36
C CYS A 74 13.35 2.46 0.00
N VAL A 75 13.86 1.44 0.69
CA VAL A 75 13.50 0.02 0.50
C VAL A 75 12.03 -0.23 0.81
N ALA A 76 11.49 0.38 1.88
CA ALA A 76 10.07 0.27 2.21
C ALA A 76 9.17 0.79 1.07
N HIS A 77 9.56 1.90 0.43
CA HIS A 77 8.82 2.43 -0.71
C HIS A 77 8.96 1.55 -1.95
N ARG A 78 10.14 0.96 -2.20
CA ARG A 78 10.33 -0.03 -3.29
C ARG A 78 9.42 -1.24 -3.12
N LEU A 79 9.34 -1.79 -1.91
CA LEU A 79 8.45 -2.90 -1.59
C LEU A 79 6.98 -2.55 -1.85
N GLU A 80 6.54 -1.36 -1.42
CA GLU A 80 5.17 -0.89 -1.68
C GLU A 80 4.87 -0.74 -3.18
N LEU A 81 5.85 -0.28 -3.98
CA LEU A 81 5.68 -0.15 -5.43
C LEU A 81 5.59 -1.50 -6.13
N ALA A 82 6.45 -2.47 -5.78
CA ALA A 82 6.37 -3.82 -6.34
C ALA A 82 5.00 -4.46 -6.08
N ALA A 83 4.50 -4.37 -4.83
CA ALA A 83 3.17 -4.87 -4.48
C ALA A 83 2.03 -4.15 -5.23
N LEU A 84 2.18 -2.83 -5.42
CA LEU A 84 1.23 -2.01 -6.16
C LEU A 84 1.16 -2.41 -7.63
N ASP A 85 2.31 -2.63 -8.28
CA ASP A 85 2.39 -2.98 -9.69
C ASP A 85 1.75 -4.34 -9.95
N THR A 86 2.01 -5.33 -9.10
CA THR A 86 1.35 -6.65 -9.15
C THR A 86 -0.18 -6.56 -9.00
N ILE A 87 -0.69 -5.78 -8.03
CA ILE A 87 -2.13 -5.73 -7.75
C ILE A 87 -2.91 -4.85 -8.76
N LYS A 88 -2.23 -3.95 -9.49
CA LYS A 88 -2.87 -3.12 -10.54
C LYS A 88 -3.48 -3.96 -11.66
N GLU A 89 -2.92 -5.14 -11.94
CA GLU A 89 -3.44 -6.09 -12.93
C GLU A 89 -4.78 -6.72 -12.52
N HIS A 90 -5.21 -6.52 -11.26
CA HIS A 90 -6.48 -7.02 -10.72
C HIS A 90 -7.43 -5.88 -10.29
N PRO A 91 -7.94 -5.06 -11.23
CA PRO A 91 -8.67 -3.83 -10.92
C PRO A 91 -9.99 -4.06 -10.17
N LEU A 92 -10.63 -5.22 -10.36
CA LEU A 92 -11.94 -5.51 -9.77
C LEU A 92 -11.92 -5.48 -8.23
N LEU A 93 -10.83 -5.92 -7.61
CA LEU A 93 -10.69 -5.89 -6.16
C LEU A 93 -10.62 -4.45 -5.66
N LYS A 94 -9.78 -3.64 -6.30
CA LYS A 94 -9.58 -2.23 -5.99
C LYS A 94 -10.88 -1.43 -6.14
N GLU A 95 -11.61 -1.65 -7.22
CA GLU A 95 -12.88 -0.98 -7.48
C GLU A 95 -13.99 -1.41 -6.51
N ALA A 96 -14.03 -2.67 -6.09
CA ALA A 96 -14.95 -3.13 -5.04
C ALA A 96 -14.66 -2.41 -3.71
N LEU A 97 -13.41 -2.40 -3.24
CA LEU A 97 -13.03 -1.75 -1.98
C LEU A 97 -13.30 -0.24 -1.99
N LYS A 98 -12.96 0.46 -3.08
CA LYS A 98 -13.28 1.88 -3.25
C LYS A 98 -14.79 2.13 -3.19
N SER A 99 -15.57 1.27 -3.85
CA SER A 99 -17.03 1.40 -3.88
C SER A 99 -17.64 1.18 -2.50
N ILE A 100 -17.13 0.23 -1.72
CA ILE A 100 -17.53 -0.02 -0.33
C ILE A 100 -17.20 1.19 0.55
N PHE A 101 -15.95 1.67 0.49
CA PHE A 101 -15.52 2.85 1.24
C PHE A 101 -16.39 4.06 0.92
N LYS A 102 -16.65 4.33 -0.37
CA LYS A 102 -17.50 5.42 -0.81
C LYS A 102 -18.94 5.25 -0.35
N HIS A 103 -19.52 4.04 -0.45
CA HIS A 103 -20.89 3.77 -0.02
C HIS A 103 -21.11 4.13 1.45
N TYR A 104 -20.18 3.77 2.34
CA TYR A 104 -20.33 4.06 3.75
C TYR A 104 -19.85 5.45 4.17
N THR A 105 -18.96 6.08 3.40
CA THR A 105 -18.50 7.45 3.67
C THR A 105 -19.53 8.48 3.23
N ASP A 106 -20.13 8.29 2.05
CA ASP A 106 -21.14 9.20 1.49
C ASP A 106 -22.50 9.09 2.22
N SER A 107 -22.74 8.01 2.98
CA SER A 107 -24.03 7.74 3.61
C SER A 107 -23.89 7.37 5.09
N ALA A 108 -24.19 8.34 5.96
CA ALA A 108 -24.30 8.12 7.39
C ALA A 108 -25.42 7.12 7.72
N LYS A 109 -26.52 7.10 6.94
CA LYS A 109 -27.62 6.13 7.07
C LYS A 109 -27.12 4.70 6.82
N ALA A 110 -26.46 4.45 5.69
CA ALA A 110 -25.91 3.13 5.38
C ALA A 110 -24.88 2.66 6.43
N SER A 111 -24.08 3.59 6.97
CA SER A 111 -23.16 3.28 8.08
C SER A 111 -23.87 2.90 9.38
N ARG A 112 -25.05 3.47 9.67
CA ARG A 112 -25.86 3.07 10.84
C ARG A 112 -26.51 1.72 10.60
N GLU A 113 -27.15 1.51 9.46
CA GLU A 113 -27.79 0.24 9.12
C GLU A 113 -26.81 -0.94 9.12
N LEU A 114 -25.57 -0.74 8.64
CA LEU A 114 -24.53 -1.76 8.74
C LEU A 114 -24.20 -2.10 10.21
N ARG A 115 -24.22 -1.11 11.10
CA ARG A 115 -24.00 -1.32 12.54
C ARG A 115 -25.15 -2.12 13.15
N ASP A 116 -26.39 -1.79 12.78
CA ASP A 116 -27.58 -2.50 13.24
C ASP A 116 -27.53 -3.98 12.79
N VAL A 117 -27.11 -4.23 11.54
CA VAL A 117 -26.83 -5.59 11.04
C VAL A 117 -25.73 -6.27 11.85
N GLY A 118 -24.67 -5.54 12.20
CA GLY A 118 -23.59 -6.01 13.06
C GLY A 118 -24.06 -6.42 14.45
N GLU A 119 -24.88 -5.59 15.10
CA GLU A 119 -25.47 -5.84 16.41
C GLU A 119 -26.35 -7.10 16.38
N LEU A 120 -27.18 -7.25 15.35
CA LEU A 120 -28.01 -8.45 15.15
C LEU A 120 -27.17 -9.72 14.98
N LEU A 121 -26.03 -9.62 14.30
CA LEU A 121 -25.10 -10.73 14.08
C LEU A 121 -24.11 -10.94 15.24
N GLY A 122 -24.16 -10.11 16.29
CA GLY A 122 -23.23 -10.19 17.42
C GLY A 122 -21.78 -9.82 17.07
N VAL A 123 -21.57 -9.03 16.01
CA VAL A 123 -20.23 -8.63 15.53
C VAL A 123 -20.07 -7.12 15.58
N GLN A 124 -19.00 -6.64 16.21
CA GLN A 124 -18.61 -5.24 16.12
C GLN A 124 -18.08 -4.94 14.71
N VAL A 125 -18.83 -4.16 13.94
CA VAL A 125 -18.48 -3.90 12.54
C VAL A 125 -17.37 -2.86 12.41
N VAL A 126 -16.31 -3.22 11.68
CA VAL A 126 -15.28 -2.32 11.20
C VAL A 126 -15.45 -2.18 9.68
N LYS A 127 -15.56 -0.94 9.20
CA LYS A 127 -15.75 -0.68 7.77
C LYS A 127 -14.42 -0.69 7.04
N PRO A 128 -14.35 -1.22 5.80
CA PRO A 128 -13.18 -1.03 4.94
C PRO A 128 -12.87 0.46 4.75
N GLY A 129 -11.62 0.83 5.00
CA GLY A 129 -11.13 2.21 4.91
C GLY A 129 -10.74 2.63 3.49
N ASN A 130 -10.30 3.88 3.35
CA ASN A 130 -9.76 4.39 2.10
C ASN A 130 -8.46 3.64 1.76
N ILE A 131 -8.36 3.16 0.52
CA ILE A 131 -7.15 2.50 0.00
C ILE A 131 -6.30 3.42 -0.88
N ASN A 132 -6.69 4.69 -1.03
CA ASN A 132 -5.89 5.69 -1.74
C ASN A 132 -4.88 6.35 -0.79
N GLY A 133 -3.76 6.85 -1.34
CA GLY A 133 -2.77 7.63 -0.61
C GLY A 133 -1.35 7.07 -0.71
N CYS A 134 -0.40 7.75 -0.08
CA CYS A 134 1.03 7.46 -0.16
C CYS A 134 1.49 6.23 0.66
N ARG A 135 0.61 5.60 1.44
CA ARG A 135 0.90 4.39 2.26
C ARG A 135 -0.03 3.25 1.89
N TRP A 136 -0.01 2.88 0.62
CA TRP A 136 -1.01 2.00 0.05
C TRP A 136 -1.07 0.62 0.71
N LEU A 137 0.09 0.01 0.99
CA LEU A 137 0.16 -1.36 1.52
C LEU A 137 -0.53 -1.50 2.88
N PRO A 138 -0.23 -0.67 3.91
CA PRO A 138 -0.99 -0.68 5.17
C PRO A 138 -2.49 -0.38 5.00
N HIS A 139 -2.85 0.54 4.10
CA HIS A 139 -4.26 0.88 3.87
C HIS A 139 -5.04 -0.28 3.23
N MET A 140 -4.45 -0.94 2.24
CA MET A 140 -5.02 -2.11 1.57
C MET A 140 -5.18 -3.29 2.54
N SER A 141 -4.13 -3.62 3.29
CA SER A 141 -4.16 -4.68 4.32
C SER A 141 -5.29 -4.45 5.32
N ARG A 142 -5.40 -3.25 5.91
CA ARG A 142 -6.46 -2.92 6.88
C ARG A 142 -7.87 -2.97 6.27
N ALA A 143 -8.03 -2.52 5.02
CA ALA A 143 -9.32 -2.53 4.34
C ALA A 143 -9.79 -3.97 4.06
N LEU A 144 -8.89 -4.85 3.63
CA LEU A 144 -9.19 -6.26 3.39
C LEU A 144 -9.41 -7.04 4.69
N GLU A 145 -8.60 -6.81 5.73
CA GLU A 145 -8.83 -7.40 7.06
C GLU A 145 -10.20 -7.02 7.61
N ALA A 146 -10.62 -5.75 7.46
CA ALA A 146 -11.97 -5.31 7.83
C ALA A 146 -13.05 -5.98 6.99
N LEU A 147 -12.85 -6.10 5.66
CA LEU A 147 -13.78 -6.78 4.78
C LEU A 147 -13.96 -8.25 5.15
N VAL A 148 -12.86 -8.99 5.36
CA VAL A 148 -12.92 -10.42 5.73
C VAL A 148 -13.56 -10.61 7.09
N ARG A 149 -13.16 -9.83 8.10
CA ARG A 149 -13.73 -9.89 9.46
C ARG A 149 -15.24 -9.62 9.47
N ASN A 150 -15.70 -8.70 8.64
CA ASN A 150 -17.09 -8.25 8.63
C ASN A 150 -17.85 -8.73 7.38
N TYR A 151 -17.35 -9.76 6.69
CA TYR A 151 -17.86 -10.21 5.39
C TYR A 151 -19.37 -10.47 5.43
N LYS A 152 -19.84 -11.30 6.38
CA LYS A 152 -21.26 -11.64 6.53
C LYS A 152 -22.13 -10.40 6.70
N ALA A 153 -21.78 -9.52 7.64
CA ALA A 153 -22.54 -8.30 7.91
C ALA A 153 -22.60 -7.37 6.70
N ILE A 154 -21.48 -7.21 5.99
CA ILE A 154 -21.38 -6.42 4.76
C ILE A 154 -22.25 -7.03 3.66
N MET A 155 -22.24 -8.35 3.49
CA MET A 155 -23.04 -9.05 2.48
C MET A 155 -24.54 -8.94 2.75
N VAL A 156 -24.99 -9.17 3.98
CA VAL A 156 -26.40 -8.99 4.37
C VAL A 156 -26.86 -7.56 4.13
N HIS A 157 -26.05 -6.56 4.52
CA HIS A 157 -26.40 -5.16 4.31
C HIS A 157 -26.53 -4.81 2.82
N PHE A 158 -25.58 -5.23 2.00
CA PHE A 158 -25.64 -4.97 0.55
C PHE A 158 -26.74 -5.76 -0.16
N GLU A 159 -27.06 -6.97 0.29
CA GLU A 159 -28.18 -7.75 -0.21
C GLU A 159 -29.51 -7.04 0.03
N ASN A 160 -29.74 -6.58 1.26
CA ASN A 160 -30.92 -5.80 1.62
C ASN A 160 -31.01 -4.56 0.73
N HIS A 161 -29.93 -3.79 0.58
CA HIS A 161 -29.91 -2.59 -0.28
C HIS A 161 -30.07 -2.89 -1.77
N ALA A 162 -29.63 -4.07 -2.24
CA ALA A 162 -29.77 -4.47 -3.64
C ALA A 162 -31.20 -4.91 -3.98
N ASN A 163 -31.92 -5.47 -3.02
CA ASN A 163 -33.27 -6.03 -3.18
C ASN A 163 -34.39 -5.12 -2.66
N ASP A 164 -34.05 -4.00 -2.01
CA ASP A 164 -35.02 -3.02 -1.51
C ASP A 164 -35.61 -2.18 -2.65
N HIS A 165 -36.63 -2.76 -3.30
CA HIS A 165 -37.41 -2.14 -4.36
C HIS A 165 -38.38 -1.06 -3.85
N ASN A 166 -38.65 -1.01 -2.55
CA ASN A 166 -39.68 -0.17 -1.93
C ASN A 166 -39.12 1.10 -1.27
N ASN A 167 -37.81 1.17 -1.06
CA ASN A 167 -37.15 2.33 -0.47
C ASN A 167 -36.95 3.46 -1.48
N THR A 168 -37.96 4.33 -1.51
CA THR A 168 -38.00 5.59 -2.26
C THR A 168 -36.96 6.61 -1.79
N GLU A 169 -36.32 6.41 -0.63
CA GLU A 169 -35.32 7.33 -0.06
C GLU A 169 -33.89 7.06 -0.55
N ALA A 170 -33.56 5.81 -0.92
CA ALA A 170 -32.25 5.49 -1.48
C ALA A 170 -32.16 6.00 -2.94
N SER A 171 -31.08 6.72 -3.28
CA SER A 171 -30.87 7.13 -4.68
C SER A 171 -30.66 5.91 -5.58
N ALA A 172 -31.11 5.98 -6.83
CA ALA A 172 -30.88 4.92 -7.82
C ALA A 172 -29.38 4.56 -7.94
N THR A 173 -28.51 5.55 -7.79
CA THR A 173 -27.06 5.41 -7.75
C THR A 173 -26.57 4.55 -6.58
N MET A 174 -27.14 4.73 -5.38
CA MET A 174 -26.77 3.94 -4.19
C MET A 174 -27.18 2.48 -4.33
N ARG A 175 -28.41 2.21 -4.80
CA ARG A 175 -28.89 0.85 -5.08
C ARG A 175 -28.05 0.17 -6.16
N GLY A 176 -27.76 0.88 -7.26
CA GLY A 176 -26.89 0.38 -8.32
C GLY A 176 -25.51 0.00 -7.80
N ARG A 177 -24.90 0.85 -6.96
CA ARG A 177 -23.62 0.58 -6.31
C ARG A 177 -23.69 -0.65 -5.40
N ALA A 178 -24.71 -0.75 -4.55
CA ALA A 178 -24.92 -1.91 -3.67
C ALA A 178 -25.02 -3.22 -4.47
N LYS A 179 -25.81 -3.23 -5.55
CA LYS A 179 -25.96 -4.39 -6.44
C LYS A 179 -24.65 -4.82 -7.10
N VAL A 180 -23.84 -3.87 -7.56
CA VAL A 180 -22.52 -4.16 -8.16
C VAL A 180 -21.56 -4.73 -7.11
N ILE A 181 -21.53 -4.15 -5.91
CA ILE A 181 -20.68 -4.64 -4.81
C ILE A 181 -21.11 -6.05 -4.40
N TYR A 182 -22.39 -6.25 -4.09
CA TYR A 182 -22.95 -7.56 -3.71
C TYR A 182 -22.61 -8.61 -4.75
N ARG A 183 -22.94 -8.36 -6.03
CA ARG A 183 -22.62 -9.31 -7.11
C ARG A 183 -21.12 -9.60 -7.20
N SER A 184 -20.26 -8.59 -7.01
CA SER A 184 -18.82 -8.79 -7.08
C SER A 184 -18.33 -9.69 -5.93
N LEU A 185 -18.77 -9.43 -4.71
CA LEU A 185 -18.39 -10.15 -3.49
C LEU A 185 -19.11 -11.49 -3.29
N SER A 186 -20.19 -11.75 -4.03
CA SER A 186 -20.83 -13.07 -4.10
C SER A 186 -20.15 -13.99 -5.10
N ARG A 187 -19.09 -13.60 -5.80
CA ARG A 187 -18.37 -14.50 -6.73
C ARG A 187 -17.33 -15.30 -5.99
N TYR A 188 -17.38 -16.64 -6.11
CA TYR A 188 -16.42 -17.55 -5.50
C TYR A 188 -14.97 -17.14 -5.79
N LYS A 189 -14.64 -16.90 -7.06
CA LYS A 189 -13.29 -16.45 -7.49
C LYS A 189 -12.85 -15.15 -6.82
N MET A 190 -13.76 -14.19 -6.61
CA MET A 190 -13.44 -12.91 -5.97
C MET A 190 -13.13 -13.10 -4.50
N VAL A 191 -13.96 -13.87 -3.78
CA VAL A 191 -13.74 -14.15 -2.35
C VAL A 191 -12.45 -14.96 -2.15
N LYS A 192 -12.23 -16.00 -2.96
CA LYS A 192 -10.98 -16.78 -2.97
C LYS A 192 -9.76 -15.88 -3.20
N PHE A 193 -9.84 -14.97 -4.17
CA PHE A 193 -8.77 -14.01 -4.45
C PHE A 193 -8.54 -13.00 -3.32
N ILE A 194 -9.60 -12.50 -2.68
CA ILE A 194 -9.49 -11.64 -1.49
C ILE A 194 -8.68 -12.32 -0.39
N HIS A 195 -8.96 -13.60 -0.11
CA HIS A 195 -8.24 -14.34 0.92
C HIS A 195 -6.77 -14.59 0.54
N LEU A 196 -6.46 -14.90 -0.72
CA LEU A 196 -5.07 -14.97 -1.22
C LEU A 196 -4.33 -13.65 -1.02
N VAL A 197 -4.94 -12.53 -1.41
CA VAL A 197 -4.32 -11.20 -1.28
C VAL A 197 -4.12 -10.83 0.20
N VAL A 198 -5.01 -11.26 1.10
CA VAL A 198 -4.79 -11.07 2.55
C VAL A 198 -3.54 -11.80 3.03
N ASP A 199 -3.32 -13.04 2.61
CA ASP A 199 -2.13 -13.81 2.99
C ASP A 199 -0.86 -13.17 2.42
N VAL A 200 -0.86 -12.77 1.15
CA VAL A 200 0.27 -12.08 0.52
C VAL A 200 0.59 -10.76 1.24
N LEU A 201 -0.43 -9.92 1.48
CA LEU A 201 -0.23 -8.62 2.11
C LEU A 201 0.25 -8.71 3.56
N LYS A 202 -0.05 -9.81 4.26
CA LYS A 202 0.43 -10.04 5.62
C LYS A 202 1.96 -10.11 5.63
N GLU A 203 2.53 -10.95 4.77
CA GLU A 203 3.99 -11.13 4.65
C GLU A 203 4.68 -9.81 4.23
N LEU A 204 4.08 -9.11 3.24
CA LEU A 204 4.60 -7.82 2.78
C LEU A 204 4.54 -6.74 3.87
N ARG A 205 3.49 -6.74 4.69
CA ARG A 205 3.32 -5.77 5.77
C ARG A 205 4.39 -5.94 6.84
N GLU A 206 4.74 -7.19 7.19
CA GLU A 206 5.78 -7.47 8.19
C GLU A 206 7.15 -6.95 7.73
N ALA A 207 7.52 -7.22 6.48
CA ALA A 207 8.74 -6.66 5.87
C ALA A 207 8.69 -5.13 5.75
N SER A 208 7.55 -4.55 5.36
CA SER A 208 7.38 -3.09 5.31
C SER A 208 7.59 -2.43 6.67
N LEU A 209 7.10 -3.04 7.76
CA LEU A 209 7.32 -2.55 9.11
C LEU A 209 8.78 -2.71 9.55
N LEU A 210 9.44 -3.81 9.20
CA LEU A 210 10.87 -4.00 9.42
C LEU A 210 11.68 -2.89 8.76
N PHE A 211 11.43 -2.60 7.49
CA PHE A 211 12.14 -1.57 6.71
C PHE A 211 11.87 -0.14 7.14
N GLN A 212 10.95 0.08 8.09
CA GLN A 212 10.64 1.39 8.67
C GLN A 212 11.24 1.56 10.08
N LYS A 213 11.92 0.56 10.63
CA LYS A 213 12.56 0.67 11.95
C LYS A 213 13.74 1.63 11.93
N ASP A 214 13.91 2.37 13.02
CA ASP A 214 15.09 3.20 13.24
C ASP A 214 16.32 2.30 13.45
N GLY A 215 17.40 2.58 12.73
CA GLY A 215 18.62 1.75 12.79
C GLY A 215 18.59 0.50 11.89
N LEU A 216 17.70 0.46 10.89
CA LEU A 216 17.70 -0.58 9.86
C LEU A 216 19.10 -0.79 9.25
N THR A 217 19.58 -2.03 9.26
CA THR A 217 20.85 -2.41 8.63
C THR A 217 20.63 -3.00 7.23
N LEU A 218 21.71 -3.12 6.45
CA LEU A 218 21.66 -3.83 5.17
C LEU A 218 21.34 -5.32 5.35
N GLN A 219 21.79 -5.93 6.45
CA GLN A 219 21.48 -7.31 6.77
C GLN A 219 19.99 -7.49 7.03
N ASP A 220 19.36 -6.60 7.82
CA ASP A 220 17.91 -6.64 8.07
C ASP A 220 17.11 -6.55 6.76
N VAL A 221 17.58 -5.74 5.80
CA VAL A 221 16.97 -5.63 4.47
C VAL A 221 17.09 -6.96 3.71
N SER A 222 18.29 -7.53 3.65
CA SER A 222 18.54 -8.81 2.98
C SER A 222 17.71 -9.95 3.59
N ASP A 223 17.67 -10.02 4.91
CA ASP A 223 16.92 -11.06 5.64
C ASP A 223 15.42 -10.87 5.45
N GLY A 224 14.93 -9.63 5.54
CA GLY A 224 13.51 -9.32 5.33
C GLY A 224 13.04 -9.63 3.90
N LEU A 225 13.84 -9.32 2.88
CA LEU A 225 13.55 -9.70 1.50
C LEU A 225 13.56 -11.22 1.33
N SER A 226 14.58 -11.90 1.87
CA SER A 226 14.68 -13.37 1.80
C SER A 226 13.48 -14.05 2.45
N GLN A 227 13.01 -13.54 3.60
CA GLN A 227 11.81 -14.02 4.28
C GLN A 227 10.55 -13.86 3.43
N VAL A 228 10.36 -12.69 2.81
CA VAL A 228 9.23 -12.45 1.90
C VAL A 228 9.29 -13.40 0.71
N THR A 229 10.45 -13.56 0.07
CA THR A 229 10.61 -14.48 -1.06
C THR A 229 10.24 -15.91 -0.68
N LEU A 230 10.76 -16.42 0.45
CA LEU A 230 10.42 -17.75 0.94
C LEU A 230 8.92 -17.89 1.25
N ALA A 231 8.32 -16.86 1.86
CA ALA A 231 6.89 -16.87 2.17
C ALA A 231 6.03 -16.87 0.89
N MET A 232 6.42 -16.10 -0.13
CA MET A 232 5.76 -16.10 -1.43
C MET A 232 5.86 -17.47 -2.12
N MET A 233 7.04 -18.09 -2.15
CA MET A 233 7.22 -19.44 -2.68
C MET A 233 6.40 -20.48 -1.91
N ALA A 234 6.26 -20.33 -0.59
CA ALA A 234 5.39 -21.18 0.21
C ALA A 234 3.92 -21.03 -0.21
N ILE A 235 3.43 -19.81 -0.44
CA ILE A 235 2.06 -19.53 -0.89
C ILE A 235 1.75 -20.14 -2.27
N GLN A 236 2.73 -20.24 -3.18
CA GLN A 236 2.55 -20.94 -4.47
C GLN A 236 2.20 -22.43 -4.28
N THR A 237 2.80 -23.07 -3.27
CA THR A 237 2.62 -24.52 -3.03
C THR A 237 1.48 -24.83 -2.06
N THR A 238 1.27 -23.98 -1.06
CA THR A 238 0.33 -24.23 0.03
C THR A 238 -0.45 -22.95 0.34
N PRO A 239 -1.80 -23.02 0.43
CA PRO A 239 -2.61 -21.86 0.81
C PRO A 239 -2.18 -21.28 2.15
N GLY A 240 -2.09 -19.94 2.21
CA GLY A 240 -1.88 -19.24 3.47
C GLY A 240 -3.08 -19.36 4.43
N PRO A 241 -2.94 -18.90 5.68
CA PRO A 241 -3.95 -19.11 6.72
C PRO A 241 -5.36 -18.59 6.37
N SER A 242 -5.43 -17.42 5.72
CA SER A 242 -6.71 -16.80 5.33
C SER A 242 -7.38 -17.59 4.21
N LEU A 243 -6.63 -17.95 3.16
CA LEU A 243 -7.13 -18.74 2.05
C LEU A 243 -7.51 -20.15 2.49
N GLN A 244 -6.69 -20.80 3.31
CA GLN A 244 -7.00 -22.12 3.86
C GLN A 244 -8.26 -22.07 4.73
N GLY A 245 -8.40 -21.04 5.57
CA GLY A 245 -9.61 -20.82 6.37
C GLY A 245 -10.87 -20.69 5.52
N PHE A 246 -10.80 -19.93 4.42
CA PHE A 246 -11.88 -19.83 3.44
C PHE A 246 -12.21 -21.17 2.78
N LEU A 247 -11.20 -21.90 2.31
CA LEU A 247 -11.38 -23.20 1.64
C LEU A 247 -12.00 -24.25 2.56
N ASN A 248 -11.67 -24.20 3.85
CA ASN A 248 -12.27 -25.09 4.85
C ASN A 248 -13.70 -24.69 5.22
N ALA A 249 -14.03 -23.40 5.17
CA ALA A 249 -15.31 -22.86 5.59
C ALA A 249 -16.38 -22.86 4.48
N VAL A 250 -15.97 -22.90 3.20
CA VAL A 250 -16.92 -22.93 2.08
C VAL A 250 -17.51 -24.32 1.91
N GLY A 251 -18.84 -24.42 2.03
CA GLY A 251 -19.56 -25.68 1.88
C GLY A 251 -19.50 -26.25 0.46
N GLU A 252 -19.83 -27.52 0.30
CA GLU A 252 -19.95 -28.18 -1.02
C GLU A 252 -20.95 -27.45 -1.93
N ASP A 253 -22.01 -26.92 -1.32
CA ASP A 253 -23.03 -26.15 -2.02
C ASP A 253 -22.57 -24.73 -2.39
N SER A 254 -21.32 -24.34 -2.10
CA SER A 254 -20.77 -22.99 -2.31
C SER A 254 -21.34 -21.92 -1.40
N THR A 255 -21.81 -22.31 -0.21
CA THR A 255 -22.18 -21.34 0.84
C THR A 255 -20.97 -21.01 1.71
N TYR A 256 -20.73 -19.73 1.94
CA TYR A 256 -19.68 -19.22 2.82
C TYR A 256 -20.27 -18.17 3.76
N LEU A 257 -20.21 -18.41 5.08
CA LEU A 257 -20.79 -17.53 6.11
C LEU A 257 -22.27 -17.17 5.82
N ASP A 258 -23.06 -18.17 5.44
CA ASP A 258 -24.48 -18.07 5.03
C ASP A 258 -24.74 -17.27 3.75
N VAL A 259 -23.70 -16.95 2.98
CA VAL A 259 -23.81 -16.28 1.68
C VAL A 259 -23.61 -17.30 0.57
N LYS A 260 -24.58 -17.41 -0.34
CA LYS A 260 -24.46 -18.28 -1.52
C LYS A 260 -23.50 -17.65 -2.53
N LEU A 261 -22.37 -18.32 -2.75
CA LEU A 261 -21.39 -17.90 -3.75
C LEU A 261 -21.80 -18.38 -5.14
N SER A 262 -21.44 -17.58 -6.13
CA SER A 262 -21.74 -17.76 -7.55
C SER A 262 -20.46 -18.01 -8.36
N GLY A 263 -20.64 -18.65 -9.51
CA GLY A 263 -19.57 -18.96 -10.45
C GLY A 263 -19.10 -20.42 -10.39
N PRO A 264 -18.27 -20.82 -11.36
CA PRO A 264 -17.80 -22.19 -11.48
C PRO A 264 -16.81 -22.55 -10.35
N ARG A 265 -16.85 -23.83 -9.97
CA ARG A 265 -15.91 -24.49 -9.04
C ARG A 265 -15.49 -25.83 -9.65
N GLY A 266 -14.41 -26.40 -9.11
CA GLY A 266 -13.87 -27.69 -9.52
C GLY A 266 -12.43 -27.57 -9.99
N GLU A 267 -11.83 -28.72 -10.30
CA GLU A 267 -10.39 -28.87 -10.56
C GLU A 267 -9.86 -27.89 -11.61
N GLN A 268 -10.60 -27.69 -12.71
CA GLN A 268 -10.18 -26.76 -13.77
C GLN A 268 -10.08 -25.31 -13.28
N GLU A 269 -10.99 -24.91 -12.41
CA GLU A 269 -10.99 -23.56 -11.82
C GLU A 269 -9.92 -23.41 -10.76
N ASP A 270 -9.65 -24.47 -10.01
CA ASP A 270 -8.56 -24.50 -9.04
C ASP A 270 -7.19 -24.45 -9.74
N MET A 271 -6.98 -25.17 -10.84
CA MET A 271 -5.78 -25.05 -11.67
C MET A 271 -5.61 -23.65 -12.27
N THR A 272 -6.70 -23.04 -12.75
CA THR A 272 -6.65 -21.67 -13.29
C THR A 272 -6.27 -20.66 -12.19
N PHE A 273 -6.80 -20.85 -10.98
CA PHE A 273 -6.47 -20.02 -9.83
C PHE A 273 -5.02 -20.21 -9.38
N MET A 274 -4.51 -21.45 -9.39
CA MET A 274 -3.09 -21.73 -9.09
C MET A 274 -2.17 -21.01 -10.07
N ARG A 275 -2.40 -21.12 -11.39
CA ARG A 275 -1.60 -20.40 -12.39
C ARG A 275 -1.64 -18.88 -12.22
N MET A 276 -2.80 -18.32 -11.86
CA MET A 276 -2.91 -16.89 -11.56
C MET A 276 -2.13 -16.52 -10.29
N THR A 277 -2.12 -17.40 -9.29
CA THR A 277 -1.35 -17.22 -8.05
C THR A 277 0.15 -17.26 -8.34
N ASP A 278 0.60 -18.23 -9.14
CA ASP A 278 1.99 -18.35 -9.57
C ASP A 278 2.43 -17.08 -10.31
N HIS A 279 1.67 -16.65 -11.31
CA HIS A 279 1.98 -15.44 -12.07
C HIS A 279 2.00 -14.18 -11.20
N LEU A 280 1.05 -14.04 -10.26
CA LEU A 280 1.01 -12.92 -9.31
C LEU A 280 2.28 -12.87 -8.45
N ILE A 281 2.73 -14.03 -7.99
CA ILE A 281 3.92 -14.15 -7.14
C ILE A 281 5.20 -13.95 -7.95
N ASP A 282 5.30 -14.56 -9.12
CA ASP A 282 6.44 -14.39 -10.02
C ASP A 282 6.58 -12.92 -10.43
N ASP A 283 5.48 -12.24 -10.79
CA ASP A 283 5.49 -10.81 -11.09
C ASP A 283 6.00 -10.01 -9.90
N PHE A 284 5.52 -10.29 -8.69
CA PHE A 284 6.00 -9.60 -7.49
C PHE A 284 7.51 -9.79 -7.29
N LEU A 285 8.00 -11.03 -7.42
CA LEU A 285 9.42 -11.35 -7.27
C LEU A 285 10.24 -10.66 -8.37
N GLU A 286 9.82 -10.70 -9.62
CA GLU A 286 10.47 -9.98 -10.72
C GLU A 286 10.54 -8.48 -10.45
N HIS A 287 9.43 -7.83 -10.06
CA HIS A 287 9.44 -6.39 -9.76
C HIS A 287 10.32 -6.04 -8.55
N SER A 288 10.44 -6.97 -7.59
CA SER A 288 11.36 -6.81 -6.45
C SER A 288 12.83 -6.83 -6.89
N HIS A 289 13.20 -7.70 -7.84
CA HIS A 289 14.55 -7.83 -8.39
C HIS A 289 14.88 -6.76 -9.46
N TYR A 290 13.96 -6.47 -10.39
CA TYR A 290 14.11 -5.50 -11.49
C TYR A 290 14.32 -4.05 -11.01
N SER A 291 14.00 -3.78 -9.74
CA SER A 291 14.23 -2.48 -9.11
C SER A 291 15.70 -2.26 -8.67
N GLU A 292 16.55 -3.29 -8.67
CA GLU A 292 17.99 -3.16 -8.46
C GLU A 292 18.69 -2.55 -9.70
N ASP A 293 18.30 -2.98 -10.91
CA ASP A 293 18.97 -2.57 -12.16
C ASP A 293 18.59 -1.17 -12.65
N ARG A 294 17.42 -0.65 -12.26
CA ARG A 294 16.90 0.64 -12.72
C ARG A 294 17.60 1.86 -12.10
N ALA A 295 18.45 1.66 -11.09
CA ALA A 295 19.40 2.68 -10.63
C ALA A 295 20.36 3.14 -11.75
N SER A 296 20.46 2.36 -12.83
CA SER A 296 21.31 2.63 -14.00
C SER A 296 20.60 3.39 -15.12
N LEU A 297 19.27 3.27 -15.26
CA LEU A 297 18.56 3.69 -16.48
C LEU A 297 17.09 3.99 -16.18
N GLN A 298 16.69 5.27 -16.19
CA GLN A 298 15.55 5.75 -17.01
C GLN A 298 15.26 7.25 -16.86
N GLY A 299 15.05 7.89 -18.02
CA GLY A 299 14.68 9.28 -18.20
C GLY A 299 13.17 9.50 -18.41
N SER A 300 12.74 10.66 -17.93
CA SER A 300 11.63 11.54 -18.37
C SER A 300 10.29 10.94 -18.88
N LYS A 301 9.21 11.37 -18.22
CA LYS A 301 8.07 12.11 -18.83
C LYS A 301 7.22 12.75 -17.72
N GLY A 302 6.86 14.02 -17.90
CA GLY A 302 6.20 14.85 -16.88
C GLY A 302 4.73 15.17 -17.15
N SER A 303 4.06 15.72 -16.14
CA SER A 303 3.10 16.84 -16.19
C SER A 303 2.76 17.26 -14.75
N VAL A 304 2.96 18.53 -14.42
CA VAL A 304 2.84 19.08 -13.05
C VAL A 304 1.42 19.61 -12.82
N LYS A 305 0.77 19.18 -11.74
CA LYS A 305 -0.36 19.87 -11.10
C LYS A 305 0.07 20.35 -9.72
N SER A 306 -0.22 21.61 -9.40
CA SER A 306 0.13 22.20 -8.10
C SER A 306 -0.72 21.59 -6.99
N SER A 307 -0.02 20.96 -6.04
CA SER A 307 -0.52 20.61 -4.71
C SER A 307 0.59 20.99 -3.73
N SER A 308 0.23 21.53 -2.56
CA SER A 308 1.23 21.81 -1.53
C SER A 308 1.76 20.48 -1.01
N SER A 309 3.07 20.31 -1.11
CA SER A 309 3.77 19.13 -0.61
C SER A 309 4.79 19.58 0.41
N THR A 310 4.91 18.78 1.47
CA THR A 310 5.75 19.02 2.63
C THR A 310 6.83 17.95 2.61
N PHE A 311 8.10 18.31 2.76
CA PHE A 311 9.21 17.35 2.80
C PHE A 311 9.70 17.21 4.24
N GLN A 312 9.63 16.00 4.79
CA GLN A 312 9.99 15.70 6.17
C GLN A 312 11.38 15.06 6.22
N LEU A 313 12.34 15.70 6.88
CA LEU A 313 13.68 15.16 7.14
C LEU A 313 13.72 14.49 8.53
N ASN A 314 14.11 13.21 8.60
CA ASN A 314 14.24 12.46 9.85
C ASN A 314 15.71 12.11 10.09
N PRO A 315 16.45 12.94 10.84
CA PRO A 315 17.82 12.63 11.15
C PRO A 315 18.00 11.89 12.49
N LYS A 316 19.00 11.02 12.52
CA LYS A 316 19.40 10.20 13.67
C LYS A 316 20.92 10.25 13.83
N LEU A 317 21.38 10.54 15.04
CA LEU A 317 22.77 10.26 15.42
C LEU A 317 22.86 8.79 15.77
N ASP A 318 23.74 8.04 15.10
CA ASP A 318 24.06 6.67 15.50
C ASP A 318 24.99 6.64 16.73
N GLU A 319 25.32 5.44 17.18
CA GLU A 319 26.14 5.21 18.38
C GLU A 319 27.55 5.81 18.25
N ASP A 320 28.00 6.06 17.02
CA ASP A 320 29.29 6.67 16.69
C ASP A 320 29.22 8.20 16.54
N GLY A 321 28.04 8.80 16.80
CA GLY A 321 27.83 10.25 16.68
C GLY A 321 27.74 10.75 15.24
N ILE A 322 27.49 9.87 14.26
CA ILE A 322 27.32 10.24 12.85
C ILE A 322 25.87 10.65 12.60
N LEU A 323 25.66 11.86 12.07
CA LEU A 323 24.34 12.35 11.71
C LEU A 323 23.86 11.73 10.40
N ARG A 324 22.89 10.82 10.49
CA ARG A 324 22.16 10.26 9.35
C ARG A 324 20.93 11.10 9.10
N VAL A 325 20.57 11.40 7.86
CA VAL A 325 19.38 12.20 7.51
C VAL A 325 18.55 11.47 6.44
N GLY A 326 17.37 10.97 6.79
CA GLY A 326 16.38 10.44 5.84
C GLY A 326 15.36 11.51 5.44
N GLY A 327 14.69 11.38 4.29
CA GLY A 327 13.64 12.31 3.86
C GLY A 327 12.42 11.63 3.23
N ARG A 328 11.22 12.19 3.39
CA ARG A 328 9.99 11.75 2.69
C ARG A 328 9.17 12.95 2.24
N LEU A 329 8.67 12.92 1.00
CA LEU A 329 7.67 13.87 0.54
C LEU A 329 6.27 13.43 1.03
N SER A 330 5.61 14.26 1.81
CA SER A 330 4.19 14.09 2.19
C SER A 330 3.32 15.07 1.40
N GLN A 331 2.27 14.57 0.78
CA GLN A 331 1.22 15.42 0.20
C GLN A 331 0.13 15.61 1.25
N THR A 332 -0.11 16.85 1.66
CA THR A 332 -1.29 17.19 2.46
C THR A 332 -2.42 17.46 1.49
N THR A 333 -3.43 16.59 1.47
CA THR A 333 -4.69 16.91 0.77
C THR A 333 -5.45 17.88 1.67
N LEU A 334 -5.58 19.14 1.24
CA LEU A 334 -6.63 20.03 1.75
C LEU A 334 -7.97 19.65 1.14
#